data_AF-A0A5V1J3W9-F1
#
_entry.id   AF-A0A5V1J3W9-F1
#
_cell.length_a   1.000
_cell.length_b   1.000
_cell.length_c   1.000
_cell.angle_alpha   90.00
_cell.angle_beta   90.00
_cell.angle_gamma   90.00
#
_symmetry.space_group_name_H-M   'P 1'
#
loop_
_entity.id
_entity.type
_entity.pdbx_description
1 polymer ?
#
loop_
_entity_poly.entity_id
_entity_poly.type
_entity_poly.pdbx_seq_one_letter_code
_entity_poly.pdbx_strand_id
1 'polypeptide(L)' 'RAGEELWFDYGPGYQHFEPGEALRSAQVKEEPLSSEEE' A
#
# COMPACT_ATOMS: atom_id res chain seq x y z
N ARG A 1 18.00 5.49 11.26
CA ARG A 1 18.35 5.41 12.71
C ARG A 1 17.07 5.45 13.52
N ALA A 2 17.04 4.86 14.72
CA ALA A 2 15.87 4.97 15.58
C ALA A 2 15.60 6.46 15.91
N GLY A 3 14.36 6.92 15.72
CA GLY A 3 13.97 8.32 15.92
C GLY A 3 14.11 9.23 14.70
N GLU A 4 14.51 8.72 13.54
CA GLU A 4 14.42 9.47 12.28
C GLU A 4 12.99 9.40 11.72
N GLU A 5 12.47 10.54 11.26
CA GLU A 5 11.18 10.60 10.56
C GLU A 5 11.33 9.96 9.18
N LEU A 6 10.49 8.96 8.90
CA LEU A 6 10.44 8.31 7.59
C LEU A 6 9.43 9.05 6.72
N TRP A 7 9.84 9.34 5.49
CA TRP A 7 8.99 9.96 4.47
C TRP A 7 8.85 9.01 3.29
N PHE A 8 7.63 8.86 2.78
CA PHE A 8 7.35 8.08 1.58
C PHE A 8 7.11 9.01 0.41
N ASP A 9 7.82 8.79 -0.70
CA ASP A 9 7.42 9.36 -1.98
C ASP A 9 6.33 8.46 -2.57
N TYR A 10 5.10 8.93 -2.45
CA TYR A 10 3.92 8.22 -2.92
C TYR A 10 3.90 8.08 -4.45
N GLY A 11 4.67 8.89 -5.17
CA GLY A 11 4.75 8.86 -6.61
C GLY A 11 3.44 9.25 -7.31
N PRO A 12 3.47 9.30 -8.65
CA PRO A 12 2.34 9.79 -9.46
C PRO A 12 1.14 8.84 -9.50
N GLY A 13 1.28 7.61 -9.00
CA GLY A 13 0.22 6.60 -8.96
C GLY A 13 -0.57 6.58 -7.66
N TYR A 14 -0.24 7.47 -6.72
CA TYR A 14 -0.94 7.51 -5.44
C TYR A 14 -2.36 8.04 -5.59
N GLN A 15 -3.30 7.26 -5.09
CA GLN A 15 -4.70 7.62 -5.01
C GLN A 15 -5.07 7.75 -3.53
N HIS A 16 -5.29 8.99 -3.09
CA HIS A 16 -5.86 9.26 -1.77
C HIS A 16 -7.36 8.94 -1.79
N PHE A 17 -7.86 8.28 -0.73
CA PHE A 17 -9.27 7.93 -0.59
C PHE A 17 -9.90 8.74 0.54
N GLU A 18 -11.07 9.31 0.30
CA GLU A 18 -11.81 10.03 1.34
C GLU A 18 -12.49 9.07 2.32
N PRO A 19 -12.63 9.43 3.61
CA PRO A 19 -13.37 8.62 4.56
C PRO A 19 -14.81 8.37 4.09
N GLY A 20 -15.16 7.10 3.86
CA GLY A 20 -16.49 6.70 3.35
C GLY A 20 -16.55 6.52 1.83
N GLU A 21 -15.47 6.80 1.11
CA GLU A 21 -15.32 6.33 -0.26
C GLU A 21 -15.30 4.80 -0.23
N ALA A 22 -16.30 4.16 -0.85
CA ALA A 22 -16.31 2.72 -0.99
C ALA A 22 -15.13 2.37 -1.88
N LEU A 23 -14.10 1.74 -1.31
CA LEU A 23 -13.10 1.03 -2.09
C LEU A 23 -13.91 0.08 -2.97
N ARG A 24 -14.05 0.44 -4.26
CA ARG A 24 -14.47 -0.51 -5.28
C ARG A 24 -13.66 -1.75 -4.96
N SER A 25 -14.30 -2.89 -4.74
CA SER A 25 -13.62 -4.16 -4.57
C SER A 25 -12.91 -4.49 -5.88
N ALA A 26 -11.93 -3.68 -6.27
CA ALA A 26 -10.76 -4.12 -7.00
C ALA A 26 -10.29 -5.23 -6.10
N GLN A 27 -10.58 -6.45 -6.58
CA GLN A 27 -10.17 -7.69 -6.00
C GLN A 27 -8.80 -7.38 -5.44
N VAL A 28 -8.71 -7.37 -4.11
CA VAL A 28 -7.43 -7.33 -3.45
C VAL A 28 -6.76 -8.57 -4.02
N LYS A 29 -5.99 -8.35 -5.08
CA LYS A 29 -4.95 -9.24 -5.49
C LYS A 29 -3.98 -8.99 -4.35
N GLU A 30 -4.23 -9.66 -3.23
CA GLU A 30 -3.13 -10.10 -2.40
C GLU A 30 -2.16 -10.64 -3.45
N GLU A 31 -1.04 -9.93 -3.63
CA GLU A 31 0.10 -10.62 -4.22
C GLU A 31 0.15 -11.95 -3.46
N PRO A 32 0.17 -13.10 -4.16
CA PRO A 32 0.30 -14.35 -3.44
C PRO A 32 1.51 -14.12 -2.55
N LEU A 33 1.31 -14.27 -1.22
CA LEU A 33 2.43 -14.30 -0.29
C LEU A 33 3.44 -15.21 -0.96
N SER A 34 4.55 -14.65 -1.44
CA SER A 34 5.54 -15.46 -2.15
C SER A 34 6.09 -16.37 -1.10
N SER A 35 5.48 -17.56 -1.03
CA SER A 35 5.79 -18.61 -0.12
C SER A 35 7.18 -19.09 -0.52
N GLU A 36 8.12 -18.83 0.40
CA GLU A 36 9.23 -19.72 0.72
C GLU A 36 10.46 -19.77 -0.23
N GLU A 37 11.62 -19.84 0.44
CA GLU A 37 12.95 -20.37 0.03
C GLU A 37 13.79 -19.60 -1.01
N GLU A 38 14.73 -18.76 -0.56
CA GLU A 38 16.14 -19.13 -0.20
C GLU A 38 16.88 -17.95 0.46
#